data_AF-W9RAH8-F1
#
_entry.id   AF-W9RAH8-F1
#
_cell.length_a   1.000
_cell.length_b   1.000
_cell.length_c   1.000
_cell.angle_alpha   90.00
_cell.angle_beta   90.00
_cell.angle_gamma   90.00
#
_symmetry.space_group_name_H-M   'P 1'
#
loop_
_entity.id
_entity.type
_entity.pdbx_description
1 polymer ?
#
loop_
_entity_poly.entity_id
_entity_poly.type
_entity_poly.pdbx_seq_one_letter_code
_entity_poly.pdbx_strand_id
1 'polypeptide(L)'
;MGIESEASNSKSATASYDAAAAAAAAAGEGGWNKARGMVVKTLVLIGGALLLKRLTKSTTRWDHARLVSRSLSGEKFSKDQASRDPDHYFNFRMLTCPAAEMVDGSKVLYFEQAFWRTPQKPFRQRFYMVKPCPKELKCDVELSTYAIRDAEEYKNFCDRPKDQRPLPEEVIGDIAEHLTTIHLKRCDRGKRLYEGSTPPVGFPNSWNGASYCTSELSILRNNEIHVWDRGYDDDGNQVWGPKDGPYEYKPAPASSNNDMFSPFSFPIQQSTEKRIEGSFVLRE
;
A
#
# COMPACT_ATOMS: atom_id res chain seq x y z
N MET A 1 -0.82 -108.47 -33.77
CA MET A 1 -1.32 -107.62 -32.67
C MET A 1 -0.73 -108.17 -31.38
N GLY A 2 0.08 -107.48 -30.59
CA GLY A 2 0.63 -106.15 -30.66
C GLY A 2 1.54 -105.94 -29.43
N ILE A 3 2.45 -104.98 -29.58
CA ILE A 3 2.93 -104.00 -28.59
C ILE A 3 3.85 -104.51 -27.46
N GLU A 4 5.14 -104.16 -27.64
CA GLU A 4 6.16 -103.98 -26.61
C GLU A 4 5.81 -102.83 -25.65
N SER A 5 6.16 -102.96 -24.37
CA SER A 5 6.18 -101.87 -23.40
C SER A 5 7.62 -101.58 -22.96
N GLU A 6 8.16 -100.43 -23.34
CA GLU A 6 9.30 -99.78 -22.69
C GLU A 6 8.79 -98.84 -21.59
N ALA A 7 9.45 -98.86 -20.43
CA ALA A 7 9.30 -97.85 -19.38
C ALA A 7 10.62 -97.06 -19.26
N SER A 8 10.59 -95.77 -19.56
CA SER A 8 11.72 -94.84 -19.39
C SER A 8 11.37 -93.72 -18.41
N ASN A 9 12.05 -93.81 -17.26
CA ASN A 9 12.77 -92.78 -16.51
C ASN A 9 12.17 -91.37 -16.27
N SER A 10 11.84 -91.13 -15.00
CA SER A 10 11.54 -89.85 -14.36
C SER A 10 12.82 -89.07 -14.03
N LYS A 11 13.24 -88.12 -14.88
CA LYS A 11 14.17 -87.03 -14.52
C LYS A 11 13.92 -85.81 -15.41
N SER A 12 12.99 -84.92 -15.03
CA SER A 12 12.84 -83.62 -15.74
C SER A 12 12.18 -82.49 -14.90
N ALA A 13 11.52 -82.80 -13.78
CA ALA A 13 10.67 -81.79 -13.13
C ALA A 13 11.37 -80.82 -12.14
N THR A 14 12.60 -81.10 -11.68
CA THR A 14 13.24 -80.34 -10.60
C THR A 14 14.19 -79.22 -11.06
N ALA A 15 14.57 -79.15 -12.33
CA ALA A 15 15.46 -78.09 -12.83
C ALA A 15 14.73 -76.79 -13.25
N SER A 16 13.40 -76.80 -13.28
CA SER A 16 12.55 -75.69 -13.77
C SER A 16 12.23 -74.64 -12.69
N TYR A 17 12.17 -75.06 -11.42
CA TYR A 17 11.74 -74.18 -10.32
C TYR A 17 12.84 -73.28 -9.76
N ASP A 18 14.10 -73.71 -9.79
CA ASP A 18 15.22 -72.93 -9.23
C ASP A 18 15.69 -71.78 -10.16
N ALA A 19 15.52 -71.91 -11.47
CA ALA A 19 15.89 -70.86 -12.43
C ALA A 19 14.93 -69.66 -12.42
N ALA A 20 13.64 -69.89 -12.14
CA ALA A 20 12.63 -68.83 -12.07
C ALA A 20 12.73 -68.00 -10.78
N ALA A 21 13.10 -68.62 -9.66
CA ALA A 21 13.28 -67.93 -8.37
C ALA A 21 14.54 -67.05 -8.34
N ALA A 22 15.64 -67.46 -8.98
CA ALA A 22 16.86 -66.67 -9.09
C ALA A 22 16.72 -65.44 -10.01
N ALA A 23 15.93 -65.55 -11.09
CA ALA A 23 15.66 -64.44 -12.00
C ALA A 23 14.75 -63.35 -11.38
N ALA A 24 13.85 -63.74 -10.48
CA ALA A 24 12.99 -62.80 -9.75
C ALA A 24 13.74 -62.05 -8.63
N ALA A 25 14.72 -62.69 -7.98
CA ALA A 25 15.53 -62.06 -6.94
C ALA A 25 16.55 -61.04 -7.50
N ALA A 26 17.09 -61.26 -8.71
CA ALA A 26 18.03 -60.34 -9.36
C ALA A 26 17.36 -59.09 -10.00
N ALA A 27 16.04 -59.09 -10.19
CA ALA A 27 15.30 -57.98 -10.77
C ALA A 27 14.82 -56.93 -9.74
N GLY A 28 14.86 -57.26 -8.43
CA GLY A 28 14.22 -56.46 -7.38
C GLY A 28 15.06 -55.34 -6.75
N GLU A 29 16.38 -55.48 -6.64
CA GLU A 29 17.19 -54.52 -5.88
C GLU A 29 17.72 -53.32 -6.69
N GLY A 30 17.94 -53.48 -8.00
CA GLY A 30 18.49 -52.40 -8.85
C GLY A 30 17.46 -51.38 -9.33
N GLY A 31 16.22 -51.84 -9.58
CA GLY A 31 15.14 -51.02 -10.14
C GLY A 31 14.57 -50.02 -9.14
N TRP A 32 14.39 -50.43 -7.88
CA TRP A 32 13.86 -49.57 -6.82
C TRP A 32 14.82 -48.43 -6.46
N ASN A 33 16.13 -48.72 -6.43
CA ASN A 33 17.17 -47.72 -6.16
C ASN A 33 17.32 -46.70 -7.31
N LYS A 34 17.21 -47.15 -8.56
CA LYS A 34 17.14 -46.25 -9.74
C LYS A 34 15.86 -45.40 -9.75
N ALA A 35 14.72 -46.00 -9.45
CA ALA A 35 13.43 -45.30 -9.38
C ALA A 35 13.42 -44.25 -8.25
N ARG A 36 13.90 -44.59 -7.05
CA ARG A 36 14.12 -43.63 -5.94
C ARG A 36 15.05 -42.50 -6.36
N GLY A 37 16.17 -42.82 -7.02
CA GLY A 37 17.11 -41.82 -7.52
C GLY A 37 16.50 -40.86 -8.55
N MET A 38 15.63 -41.36 -9.44
CA MET A 38 14.87 -40.51 -10.36
C MET A 38 13.86 -39.63 -9.63
N VAL A 39 13.08 -40.18 -8.71
CA VAL A 39 12.08 -39.41 -7.93
C VAL A 39 12.75 -38.29 -7.13
N VAL A 40 13.87 -38.57 -6.46
CA VAL A 40 14.62 -37.55 -5.71
C VAL A 40 15.18 -36.47 -6.63
N LYS A 41 15.75 -36.83 -7.79
CA LYS A 41 16.22 -35.85 -8.78
C LYS A 41 15.08 -34.96 -9.30
N THR A 42 13.93 -35.55 -9.60
CA THR A 42 12.75 -34.80 -10.05
C THR A 42 12.24 -33.86 -8.98
N LEU A 43 12.18 -34.29 -7.71
CA LEU A 43 11.80 -33.43 -6.58
C LEU A 43 12.79 -32.28 -6.35
N VAL A 44 14.10 -32.53 -6.48
CA VAL A 44 15.13 -31.49 -6.37
C VAL A 44 15.04 -30.49 -7.52
N LEU A 45 14.81 -30.95 -8.75
CA LEU A 45 14.62 -30.07 -9.91
C LEU A 45 13.35 -29.22 -9.80
N ILE A 46 12.23 -29.81 -9.38
CA ILE A 46 10.98 -29.08 -9.14
C ILE A 46 11.15 -28.08 -7.98
N GLY A 47 11.75 -28.51 -6.87
CA GLY A 47 12.05 -27.65 -5.73
C GLY A 47 13.00 -26.51 -6.10
N GLY A 48 14.06 -26.79 -6.86
CA GLY A 48 15.00 -25.81 -7.37
C GLY A 48 14.36 -24.81 -8.33
N ALA A 49 13.49 -25.26 -9.24
CA ALA A 49 12.73 -24.40 -10.15
C ALA A 49 11.72 -23.50 -9.40
N LEU A 50 11.05 -24.04 -8.38
CA LEU A 50 10.15 -23.27 -7.52
C LEU A 50 10.91 -22.24 -6.69
N LEU A 51 12.08 -22.61 -6.16
CA LEU A 51 12.95 -21.71 -5.41
C LEU A 51 13.50 -20.59 -6.30
N LEU A 52 13.99 -20.93 -7.50
CA LEU A 52 14.44 -19.96 -8.51
C LEU A 52 13.30 -19.03 -8.91
N LYS A 53 12.11 -19.54 -9.24
CA LYS A 53 10.93 -18.72 -9.57
C LYS A 53 10.51 -17.78 -8.43
N ARG A 54 10.69 -18.22 -7.18
CA ARG A 54 10.42 -17.41 -5.99
C ARG A 54 11.49 -16.33 -5.79
N LEU A 55 12.75 -16.62 -6.09
CA LEU A 55 13.88 -15.69 -6.01
C LEU A 55 13.92 -14.71 -7.20
N THR A 56 13.34 -15.06 -8.34
CA THR A 56 13.28 -14.23 -9.57
C THR A 56 11.96 -13.51 -9.77
N LYS A 57 11.05 -13.53 -8.79
CA LYS A 57 9.76 -12.85 -8.90
C LYS A 57 9.98 -11.33 -8.89
N SER A 58 10.15 -10.76 -10.08
CA SER A 58 10.29 -9.32 -10.28
C SER A 58 9.02 -8.61 -9.82
N THR A 59 9.17 -7.53 -9.05
CA THR A 59 8.04 -6.70 -8.63
C THR A 59 7.48 -6.01 -9.87
N THR A 60 6.19 -6.19 -10.15
CA THR A 60 5.56 -5.54 -11.31
C THR A 60 5.19 -4.09 -10.97
N ARG A 61 5.00 -3.24 -11.99
CA ARG A 61 4.46 -1.88 -11.77
C ARG A 61 3.07 -1.90 -11.11
N TRP A 62 2.28 -2.94 -11.34
CA TRP A 62 1.03 -3.18 -10.62
C TRP A 62 1.24 -3.45 -9.14
N ASP A 63 2.28 -4.19 -8.77
CA ASP A 63 2.63 -4.39 -7.36
C ASP A 63 3.09 -3.08 -6.71
N HIS A 64 3.83 -2.24 -7.44
CA HIS A 64 4.20 -0.91 -6.99
C HIS A 64 2.99 0.01 -6.79
N ALA A 65 2.05 0.05 -7.74
CA ALA A 65 0.82 0.84 -7.61
C ALA A 65 0.03 0.42 -6.36
N ARG A 66 -0.10 -0.89 -6.09
CA ARG A 66 -0.76 -1.41 -4.88
C ARG A 66 -0.03 -0.99 -3.60
N LEU A 67 1.30 -1.02 -3.58
CA LEU A 67 2.10 -0.58 -2.43
C LEU A 67 1.93 0.92 -2.17
N VAL A 68 1.94 1.74 -3.22
CA VAL A 68 1.67 3.18 -3.14
C VAL A 68 0.27 3.45 -2.59
N SER A 69 -0.78 2.84 -3.16
CA SER A 69 -2.16 3.02 -2.68
C SER A 69 -2.32 2.64 -1.20
N ARG A 70 -1.69 1.53 -0.78
CA ARG A 70 -1.72 1.09 0.63
C ARG A 70 -0.99 2.04 1.56
N SER A 71 0.14 2.60 1.13
CA SER A 71 0.94 3.53 1.95
C SER A 71 0.22 4.87 2.14
N LEU A 72 -0.44 5.35 1.08
CA LEU A 72 -1.24 6.58 1.11
C LEU A 72 -2.47 6.45 2.03
N SER A 73 -3.10 5.27 2.05
CA SER A 73 -4.30 4.98 2.84
C SER A 73 -4.06 5.05 4.36
N GLY A 74 -5.12 5.37 5.10
CA GLY A 74 -5.13 5.50 6.56
C GLY A 74 -4.93 6.92 7.05
N GLU A 75 -5.23 7.13 8.33
CA GLU A 75 -5.12 8.40 9.02
C GLU A 75 -3.67 8.75 9.39
N LYS A 76 -3.26 9.99 9.09
CA LYS A 76 -1.92 10.50 9.36
C LYS A 76 -1.99 11.96 9.83
N PHE A 77 -0.99 12.40 10.57
CA PHE A 77 -0.90 13.73 11.12
C PHE A 77 0.47 14.36 10.90
N SER A 78 0.51 15.68 10.68
CA SER A 78 1.75 16.48 10.72
C SER A 78 2.11 16.97 12.13
N LYS A 79 1.59 16.30 13.17
CA LYS A 79 1.72 16.69 14.58
C LYS A 79 3.17 16.87 15.01
N ASP A 80 4.05 15.92 14.70
CA ASP A 80 5.46 15.97 15.10
C ASP A 80 6.18 17.18 14.47
N GLN A 81 5.90 17.44 13.19
CA GLN A 81 6.48 18.58 12.47
C GLN A 81 5.97 19.90 13.03
N ALA A 82 4.66 20.04 13.19
CA ALA A 82 4.05 21.25 13.74
C ALA A 82 4.47 21.52 15.20
N SER A 83 4.81 20.48 15.98
CA SER A 83 5.34 20.65 17.34
C SER A 83 6.80 21.12 17.34
N ARG A 84 7.56 20.71 16.32
CA ARG A 84 8.98 21.06 16.14
C ARG A 84 9.17 22.44 15.53
N ASP A 85 8.25 22.86 14.65
CA ASP A 85 8.29 24.15 13.95
C ASP A 85 6.86 24.72 13.80
N PRO A 86 6.31 25.28 14.90
CA PRO A 86 4.93 25.76 14.93
C PRO A 86 4.71 27.06 14.16
N ASP A 87 5.77 27.80 13.82
CA ASP A 87 5.69 29.07 13.10
C ASP A 87 5.44 28.85 11.59
N HIS A 88 5.89 27.71 11.04
CA HIS A 88 5.80 27.40 9.61
C HIS A 88 4.84 26.25 9.29
N TYR A 89 4.55 25.37 10.25
CA TYR A 89 3.75 24.17 10.02
C TYR A 89 2.58 24.05 11.00
N PHE A 90 1.39 23.82 10.46
CA PHE A 90 0.21 23.48 11.25
C PHE A 90 0.06 21.97 11.42
N ASN A 91 -0.58 21.56 12.51
CA ASN A 91 -0.97 20.16 12.68
C ASN A 91 -2.25 19.88 11.85
N PHE A 92 -2.08 19.18 10.75
CA PHE A 92 -3.14 18.74 9.86
C PHE A 92 -3.38 17.25 10.01
N ARG A 93 -4.65 16.86 9.93
CA ARG A 93 -5.09 15.49 9.69
C ARG A 93 -5.13 15.26 8.19
N MET A 94 -4.54 14.15 7.75
CA MET A 94 -4.69 13.58 6.41
C MET A 94 -5.42 12.24 6.56
N LEU A 95 -6.54 12.07 5.88
CA LEU A 95 -7.27 10.81 5.84
C LEU A 95 -7.51 10.36 4.40
N THR A 96 -7.10 9.13 4.11
CA THR A 96 -7.22 8.55 2.77
C THR A 96 -7.78 7.13 2.86
N CYS A 97 -8.69 6.74 1.98
CA CYS A 97 -9.16 5.35 1.90
C CYS A 97 -9.63 4.99 0.48
N PRO A 98 -9.71 3.68 0.14
CA PRO A 98 -10.25 3.24 -1.14
C PRO A 98 -11.70 3.69 -1.33
N ALA A 99 -12.01 4.23 -2.51
CA ALA A 99 -13.35 4.69 -2.89
C ALA A 99 -13.91 3.90 -4.08
N ALA A 100 -13.08 3.62 -5.10
CA ALA A 100 -13.48 2.82 -6.25
C ALA A 100 -12.28 2.11 -6.92
N GLU A 101 -12.58 1.29 -7.92
CA GLU A 101 -11.59 0.65 -8.79
C GLU A 101 -12.05 0.78 -10.24
N MET A 102 -11.16 1.28 -11.10
CA MET A 102 -11.41 1.43 -12.53
C MET A 102 -11.34 0.07 -13.22
N VAL A 103 -11.95 -0.03 -14.40
CA VAL A 103 -11.96 -1.25 -15.23
C VAL A 103 -10.56 -1.76 -15.59
N ASP A 104 -9.58 -0.87 -15.70
CA ASP A 104 -8.19 -1.22 -15.99
C ASP A 104 -7.41 -1.68 -14.75
N GLY A 105 -8.03 -1.66 -13.57
CA GLY A 105 -7.43 -2.01 -12.28
C GLY A 105 -6.85 -0.82 -11.50
N SER A 106 -6.92 0.40 -12.04
CA SER A 106 -6.49 1.62 -11.35
C SER A 106 -7.30 1.82 -10.07
N LYS A 107 -6.63 2.18 -8.97
CA LYS A 107 -7.30 2.42 -7.69
C LYS A 107 -7.70 3.89 -7.57
N VAL A 108 -8.95 4.15 -7.20
CA VAL A 108 -9.41 5.48 -6.82
C VAL A 108 -9.50 5.53 -5.30
N LEU A 109 -8.74 6.44 -4.70
CA LEU A 109 -8.77 6.72 -3.27
C LEU A 109 -9.45 8.06 -3.04
N TYR A 110 -10.33 8.12 -2.06
CA TYR A 110 -10.75 9.39 -1.50
C TYR A 110 -9.66 9.90 -0.55
N PHE A 111 -9.39 11.20 -0.61
CA PHE A 111 -8.41 11.91 0.21
C PHE A 111 -9.05 13.17 0.79
N GLU A 112 -8.80 13.43 2.07
CA GLU A 112 -9.11 14.70 2.72
C GLU A 112 -7.98 15.21 3.62
N GLN A 113 -7.93 16.53 3.75
CA GLN A 113 -7.13 17.24 4.75
C GLN A 113 -7.98 18.20 5.57
N ALA A 114 -7.75 18.19 6.88
CA ALA A 114 -8.45 19.03 7.83
C ALA A 114 -7.50 19.53 8.93
N PHE A 115 -7.84 20.66 9.56
CA PHE A 115 -7.19 21.05 10.81
C PHE A 115 -7.49 20.01 11.89
N TRP A 116 -6.48 19.61 12.67
CA TRP A 116 -6.63 18.55 13.66
C TRP A 116 -7.71 18.79 14.71
N ARG A 117 -8.03 20.07 15.02
CA ARG A 117 -9.09 20.46 15.97
C ARG A 117 -10.48 20.44 15.37
N THR A 118 -10.59 20.45 14.04
CA THR A 118 -11.86 20.45 13.31
C THR A 118 -11.82 19.42 12.18
N PRO A 119 -11.57 18.13 12.48
CA PRO A 119 -11.45 17.08 11.46
C PRO A 119 -12.70 16.97 10.60
N GLN A 120 -13.88 17.27 11.15
CA GLN A 120 -15.17 17.27 10.48
C GLN A 120 -15.37 18.39 9.46
N LYS A 121 -14.40 19.31 9.31
CA LYS A 121 -14.41 20.42 8.35
C LYS A 121 -13.16 20.36 7.48
N PRO A 122 -13.05 19.38 6.56
CA PRO A 122 -11.90 19.31 5.66
C PRO A 122 -11.86 20.53 4.75
N PHE A 123 -10.68 21.15 4.65
CA PHE A 123 -10.45 22.30 3.76
C PHE A 123 -9.98 21.88 2.37
N ARG A 124 -9.62 20.60 2.19
CA ARG A 124 -9.21 20.03 0.91
C ARG A 124 -9.71 18.60 0.81
N GLN A 125 -10.37 18.27 -0.29
CA GLN A 125 -10.88 16.93 -0.60
C GLN A 125 -10.57 16.58 -2.06
N ARG A 126 -10.04 15.41 -2.35
CA ARG A 126 -9.61 15.00 -3.71
C ARG A 126 -9.89 13.53 -3.96
N PHE A 127 -10.01 13.16 -5.23
CA PHE A 127 -9.79 11.77 -5.64
C PHE A 127 -8.35 11.59 -6.11
N TYR A 128 -7.70 10.54 -5.62
CA TYR A 128 -6.38 10.09 -6.04
C TYR A 128 -6.56 8.84 -6.90
N MET A 129 -6.17 8.91 -8.17
CA MET A 129 -6.09 7.75 -9.04
C MET A 129 -4.65 7.24 -9.08
N VAL A 130 -4.46 6.00 -8.63
CA VAL A 130 -3.15 5.34 -8.57
C VAL A 130 -3.13 4.20 -9.58
N LYS A 131 -2.20 4.26 -10.53
CA LYS A 131 -2.06 3.24 -11.57
C LYS A 131 -0.58 3.02 -11.95
N PRO A 132 -0.24 1.90 -12.60
CA PRO A 132 1.10 1.71 -13.15
C PRO A 132 1.47 2.86 -14.09
N CYS A 133 2.70 3.34 -13.97
CA CYS A 133 3.24 4.28 -14.93
C CYS A 133 3.26 3.64 -16.34
N PRO A 134 2.92 4.38 -17.41
CA PRO A 134 3.03 3.91 -18.80
C PRO A 134 4.46 3.46 -19.18
N LYS A 135 4.61 2.50 -20.10
CA LYS A 135 5.91 1.85 -20.41
C LYS A 135 6.92 2.81 -21.03
N GLU A 136 6.43 3.78 -21.77
CA GLU A 136 7.15 4.86 -22.42
C GLU A 136 7.77 5.85 -21.42
N LEU A 137 7.23 5.94 -20.20
CA LEU A 137 7.73 6.80 -19.15
C LEU A 137 8.67 6.04 -18.21
N LYS A 138 9.74 6.72 -17.82
CA LYS A 138 10.75 6.21 -16.87
C LYS A 138 10.27 6.37 -15.42
N CYS A 139 9.11 5.81 -15.07
CA CYS A 139 8.57 5.74 -13.71
C CYS A 139 7.94 4.38 -13.39
N ASP A 140 7.56 4.16 -12.13
CA ASP A 140 6.93 2.95 -11.65
C ASP A 140 5.42 3.11 -11.46
N VAL A 141 4.99 4.23 -10.88
CA VAL A 141 3.59 4.52 -10.54
C VAL A 141 3.23 5.93 -11.00
N GLU A 142 2.05 6.08 -11.58
CA GLU A 142 1.40 7.36 -11.84
C GLU A 142 0.35 7.59 -10.74
N LEU A 143 0.46 8.74 -10.06
CA LEU A 143 -0.56 9.22 -9.13
C LEU A 143 -1.15 10.51 -9.70
N SER A 144 -2.42 10.47 -10.06
CA SER A 144 -3.16 11.62 -10.56
C SER A 144 -4.20 12.08 -9.55
N THR A 145 -4.33 13.39 -9.34
CA THR A 145 -5.29 13.97 -8.40
C THR A 145 -6.40 14.69 -9.14
N TYR A 146 -7.64 14.53 -8.69
CA TYR A 146 -8.81 15.11 -9.31
C TYR A 146 -9.64 15.89 -8.29
N ALA A 147 -10.32 16.94 -8.78
CA ALA A 147 -11.40 17.58 -8.07
C ALA A 147 -12.60 16.64 -7.92
N ILE A 148 -13.45 16.93 -6.93
CA ILE A 148 -14.69 16.22 -6.66
C ILE A 148 -15.82 17.17 -7.06
N ARG A 149 -16.78 16.70 -7.86
CA ARG A 149 -17.89 17.53 -8.35
C ARG A 149 -18.74 18.09 -7.20
N ASP A 150 -19.19 17.23 -6.29
CA ASP A 150 -19.90 17.61 -5.06
C ASP A 150 -19.07 17.24 -3.84
N ALA A 151 -18.16 18.12 -3.43
CA ALA A 151 -17.28 17.83 -2.29
C ALA A 151 -18.03 17.74 -0.94
N GLU A 152 -19.25 18.27 -0.79
CA GLU A 152 -19.96 18.19 0.48
C GLU A 152 -20.53 16.79 0.72
N GLU A 153 -20.98 16.09 -0.33
CA GLU A 153 -21.44 14.69 -0.27
C GLU A 153 -20.34 13.71 0.18
N TYR A 154 -19.09 14.04 -0.11
CA TYR A 154 -17.92 13.20 0.20
C TYR A 154 -17.25 13.54 1.53
N LYS A 155 -17.73 14.54 2.26
CA LYS A 155 -17.12 14.96 3.52
C LYS A 155 -17.04 13.83 4.55
N ASN A 156 -15.86 13.61 5.13
CA ASN A 156 -15.59 12.50 6.07
C ASN A 156 -15.90 11.13 5.46
N PHE A 157 -15.77 10.96 4.13
CA PHE A 157 -16.13 9.72 3.42
C PHE A 157 -15.54 8.47 4.08
N CYS A 158 -14.29 8.54 4.52
CA CYS A 158 -13.58 7.42 5.12
C CYS A 158 -14.05 7.04 6.53
N ASP A 159 -14.67 7.97 7.26
CA ASP A 159 -15.19 7.74 8.61
C ASP A 159 -16.62 7.13 8.57
N ARG A 160 -17.34 7.25 7.45
CA ARG A 160 -18.69 6.67 7.28
C ARG A 160 -18.67 5.15 7.07
N PRO A 161 -19.69 4.39 7.48
CA PRO A 161 -19.90 3.01 7.03
C PRO A 161 -19.94 2.90 5.49
N LYS A 162 -19.50 1.77 4.91
CA LYS A 162 -19.39 1.61 3.45
C LYS A 162 -20.72 1.72 2.71
N ASP A 163 -21.81 1.29 3.35
CA ASP A 163 -23.19 1.34 2.89
C ASP A 163 -23.81 2.75 2.95
N GLN A 164 -23.13 3.70 3.60
CA GLN A 164 -23.54 5.11 3.71
C GLN A 164 -22.66 6.04 2.89
N ARG A 165 -21.80 5.48 2.03
CA ARG A 165 -20.93 6.23 1.12
C ARG A 165 -21.52 6.16 -0.29
N PRO A 166 -21.26 7.16 -1.14
CA PRO A 166 -21.46 7.04 -2.58
C PRO A 166 -20.86 5.74 -3.10
N LEU A 167 -21.60 5.07 -3.97
CA LEU A 167 -21.21 3.81 -4.59
C LEU A 167 -20.00 4.03 -5.52
N PRO A 168 -19.21 2.97 -5.81
CA PRO A 168 -18.05 3.09 -6.71
C PRO A 168 -18.38 3.71 -8.08
N GLU A 169 -19.57 3.44 -8.63
CA GLU A 169 -20.03 4.01 -9.90
C GLU A 169 -20.29 5.51 -9.80
N GLU A 170 -20.85 5.98 -8.68
CA GLU A 170 -21.06 7.39 -8.38
C GLU A 170 -19.73 8.10 -8.16
N VAL A 171 -18.82 7.50 -7.37
CA VAL A 171 -17.42 7.96 -7.20
C VAL A 171 -16.75 8.21 -8.54
N ILE A 172 -16.87 7.28 -9.49
CA ILE A 172 -16.25 7.41 -10.81
C ILE A 172 -16.95 8.51 -11.63
N GLY A 173 -18.28 8.64 -11.54
CA GLY A 173 -19.05 9.70 -12.21
C GLY A 173 -18.74 11.12 -11.69
N ASP A 174 -18.34 11.22 -10.42
CA ASP A 174 -18.02 12.49 -9.75
C ASP A 174 -16.56 12.89 -9.78
N ILE A 175 -15.70 12.10 -10.42
CA ILE A 175 -14.36 12.54 -10.82
C ILE A 175 -14.52 13.75 -11.76
N ALA A 176 -14.08 14.91 -11.29
CA ALA A 176 -14.19 16.16 -12.03
C ALA A 176 -12.84 16.52 -12.68
N GLU A 177 -12.43 17.79 -12.58
CA GLU A 177 -11.22 18.31 -13.18
C GLU A 177 -9.96 17.54 -12.72
N HIS A 178 -9.10 17.19 -13.68
CA HIS A 178 -7.75 16.72 -13.40
C HIS A 178 -6.89 17.88 -12.90
N LEU A 179 -6.23 17.70 -11.76
CA LEU A 179 -5.46 18.77 -11.12
C LEU A 179 -3.96 18.58 -11.26
N THR A 180 -3.44 17.39 -10.98
CA THR A 180 -2.00 17.11 -11.05
C THR A 180 -1.73 15.64 -11.37
N THR A 181 -0.56 15.36 -11.92
CA THR A 181 -0.02 14.00 -12.05
C THR A 181 1.43 13.98 -11.55
N ILE A 182 1.70 13.09 -10.61
CA ILE A 182 3.03 12.79 -10.07
C ILE A 182 3.51 11.46 -10.62
N HIS A 183 4.74 11.45 -11.12
CA HIS A 183 5.41 10.26 -11.62
C HIS A 183 6.37 9.71 -10.55
N LEU A 184 5.92 8.70 -9.82
CA LEU A 184 6.67 8.10 -8.72
C LEU A 184 7.64 7.04 -9.23
N LYS A 185 8.86 7.08 -8.71
CA LYS A 185 9.89 6.05 -8.89
C LYS A 185 10.19 5.40 -7.56
N ARG A 186 10.43 4.10 -7.59
CA ARG A 186 10.96 3.35 -6.45
C ARG A 186 12.39 3.83 -6.16
N CYS A 187 12.68 4.10 -4.90
CA CYS A 187 14.05 4.37 -4.46
C CYS A 187 14.80 3.05 -4.23
N ASP A 188 16.07 2.98 -4.63
CA ASP A 188 16.87 1.75 -4.52
C ASP A 188 17.21 1.39 -3.07
N ARG A 189 17.60 2.39 -2.26
CA ARG A 189 18.06 2.23 -0.88
C ARG A 189 17.68 3.45 -0.04
N GLY A 190 17.51 3.24 1.27
CA GLY A 190 17.24 4.31 2.24
C GLY A 190 15.87 4.22 2.89
N LYS A 191 15.47 5.36 3.49
CA LYS A 191 14.20 5.51 4.21
C LYS A 191 13.01 5.77 3.28
N ARG A 192 13.23 6.41 2.13
CA ARG A 192 12.21 6.60 1.09
C ARG A 192 12.01 5.30 0.31
N LEU A 193 10.75 4.96 0.08
CA LEU A 193 10.32 3.83 -0.73
C LEU A 193 9.99 4.29 -2.15
N TYR A 194 9.32 5.44 -2.26
CA TYR A 194 8.99 6.08 -3.52
C TYR A 194 9.19 7.59 -3.41
N GLU A 195 9.57 8.21 -4.51
CA GLU A 195 9.58 9.66 -4.65
C GLU A 195 9.24 10.07 -6.07
N GLY A 196 8.70 11.28 -6.23
CA GLY A 196 8.37 11.82 -7.53
C GLY A 196 7.80 13.23 -7.41
N SER A 197 7.68 13.88 -8.55
CA SER A 197 7.10 15.22 -8.66
C SER A 197 6.18 15.31 -9.89
N THR A 198 5.44 16.40 -9.95
CA THR A 198 4.87 16.91 -11.21
C THR A 198 5.99 17.21 -12.21
N PRO A 199 5.71 17.23 -13.53
CA PRO A 199 6.65 17.74 -14.53
C PRO A 199 7.08 19.18 -14.22
N PRO A 200 8.23 19.66 -14.73
CA PRO A 200 8.73 21.00 -14.44
C PRO A 200 7.77 22.14 -14.76
N VAL A 201 6.91 21.97 -15.77
CA VAL A 201 5.90 22.97 -16.16
C VAL A 201 4.74 23.08 -15.17
N GLY A 202 4.60 22.11 -14.25
CA GLY A 202 3.47 22.04 -13.32
C GLY A 202 2.14 21.72 -14.01
N PHE A 203 1.06 22.11 -13.35
CA PHE A 203 -0.31 22.03 -13.85
C PHE A 203 -1.05 23.34 -13.59
N PRO A 204 -2.01 23.74 -14.45
CA PRO A 204 -2.79 24.96 -14.23
C PRO A 204 -3.45 24.99 -12.85
N ASN A 205 -3.38 26.14 -12.18
CA ASN A 205 -4.04 26.37 -10.91
C ASN A 205 -4.38 27.84 -10.77
N SER A 206 -5.62 28.17 -10.41
CA SER A 206 -6.09 29.56 -10.28
C SER A 206 -6.34 30.00 -8.84
N TRP A 207 -5.83 29.27 -7.84
CA TRP A 207 -6.10 29.58 -6.43
C TRP A 207 -5.18 30.67 -5.92
N ASN A 208 -5.74 31.61 -5.16
CA ASN A 208 -5.00 32.68 -4.47
C ASN A 208 -4.00 33.42 -5.39
N GLY A 209 -4.35 33.64 -6.66
CA GLY A 209 -3.50 34.34 -7.62
C GLY A 209 -2.45 33.48 -8.31
N ALA A 210 -2.48 32.15 -8.13
CA ALA A 210 -1.64 31.25 -8.91
C ALA A 210 -2.09 31.19 -10.37
N SER A 211 -1.18 30.81 -11.25
CA SER A 211 -1.45 30.34 -12.61
C SER A 211 -1.06 28.87 -12.80
N TYR A 212 -0.09 28.36 -12.04
CA TYR A 212 0.26 26.94 -12.03
C TYR A 212 0.61 26.45 -10.62
N CYS A 213 0.61 25.13 -10.45
CA CYS A 213 1.02 24.46 -9.23
C CYS A 213 1.98 23.32 -9.51
N THR A 214 2.81 23.02 -8.51
CA THR A 214 3.68 21.86 -8.49
C THR A 214 3.37 21.02 -7.25
N SER A 215 3.63 19.72 -7.37
CA SER A 215 3.51 18.80 -6.24
C SER A 215 4.69 17.84 -6.23
N GLU A 216 5.28 17.65 -5.06
CA GLU A 216 6.28 16.62 -4.80
C GLU A 216 5.74 15.66 -3.74
N LEU A 217 5.97 14.36 -3.93
CA LEU A 217 5.52 13.31 -3.03
C LEU A 217 6.68 12.37 -2.75
N SER A 218 6.95 12.13 -1.47
CA SER A 218 7.79 11.03 -1.01
C SER A 218 7.01 10.12 -0.08
N ILE A 219 7.11 8.82 -0.32
CA ILE A 219 6.52 7.77 0.52
C ILE A 219 7.68 7.10 1.24
N LEU A 220 7.70 7.20 2.56
CA LEU A 220 8.73 6.65 3.42
C LEU A 220 8.28 5.31 4.00
N ARG A 221 9.22 4.60 4.63
CA ARG A 221 8.91 3.43 5.46
C ARG A 221 7.89 3.80 6.55
N ASN A 222 7.20 2.79 7.07
CA ASN A 222 6.18 2.95 8.12
C ASN A 222 4.99 3.82 7.70
N ASN A 223 4.70 3.91 6.39
CA ASN A 223 3.60 4.71 5.82
C ASN A 223 3.68 6.21 6.15
N GLU A 224 4.88 6.75 6.37
CA GLU A 224 5.09 8.19 6.46
C GLU A 224 5.06 8.82 5.06
N ILE A 225 4.38 9.94 4.92
CA ILE A 225 4.11 10.62 3.64
C ILE A 225 4.62 12.05 3.74
N HIS A 226 5.52 12.44 2.84
CA HIS A 226 5.95 13.82 2.68
C HIS A 226 5.32 14.38 1.42
N VAL A 227 4.58 15.49 1.54
CA VAL A 227 3.90 16.14 0.40
C VAL A 227 4.23 17.63 0.35
N TRP A 228 4.61 18.12 -0.83
CA TRP A 228 4.95 19.52 -1.04
C TRP A 228 4.14 20.10 -2.20
N ASP A 229 2.94 20.59 -1.89
CA ASP A 229 2.10 21.29 -2.87
C ASP A 229 2.38 22.79 -2.81
N ARG A 230 2.68 23.38 -3.97
CA ARG A 230 2.97 24.82 -4.10
C ARG A 230 2.27 25.41 -5.31
N GLY A 231 1.83 26.65 -5.20
CA GLY A 231 1.27 27.41 -6.32
C GLY A 231 2.10 28.63 -6.62
N TYR A 232 2.16 28.99 -7.90
CA TYR A 232 2.98 30.05 -8.44
C TYR A 232 2.16 30.93 -9.39
N ASP A 233 2.44 32.23 -9.40
CA ASP A 233 1.89 33.16 -10.39
C ASP A 233 2.65 33.10 -11.73
N ASP A 234 2.22 33.90 -12.71
CA ASP A 234 2.83 33.95 -14.05
C ASP A 234 4.28 34.44 -14.06
N ASP A 235 4.70 35.18 -13.03
CA ASP A 235 6.07 35.67 -12.85
C ASP A 235 6.96 34.62 -12.13
N GLY A 236 6.38 33.49 -11.71
CA GLY A 236 7.08 32.42 -11.01
C GLY A 236 7.25 32.63 -9.50
N ASN A 237 6.54 33.59 -8.90
CA ASN A 237 6.55 33.78 -7.45
C ASN A 237 5.63 32.77 -6.77
N GLN A 238 6.08 32.15 -5.69
CA GLN A 238 5.24 31.25 -4.91
C GLN A 238 4.17 32.05 -4.15
N VAL A 239 2.90 31.80 -4.45
CA VAL A 239 1.74 32.50 -3.87
C VAL A 239 1.02 31.70 -2.79
N TRP A 240 1.14 30.37 -2.79
CA TRP A 240 0.60 29.51 -1.73
C TRP A 240 1.41 28.23 -1.53
N GLY A 241 1.17 27.57 -0.40
CA GLY A 241 1.89 26.36 0.03
C GLY A 241 3.09 26.67 0.93
N PRO A 242 3.66 25.66 1.61
CA PRO A 242 4.80 25.87 2.50
C PRO A 242 6.06 26.25 1.72
N LYS A 243 6.87 27.16 2.28
CA LYS A 243 8.11 27.66 1.66
C LYS A 243 9.33 26.83 2.03
N ASP A 244 9.38 26.35 3.27
CA ASP A 244 10.60 25.75 3.84
C ASP A 244 10.75 24.25 3.59
N GLY A 245 9.70 23.59 3.10
CA GLY A 245 9.74 22.16 2.80
C GLY A 245 8.37 21.47 2.82
N PRO A 246 8.33 20.15 2.56
CA PRO A 246 7.10 19.37 2.55
C PRO A 246 6.43 19.33 3.92
N TYR A 247 5.12 19.10 3.92
CA TYR A 247 4.43 18.60 5.11
C TYR A 247 4.78 17.12 5.36
N GLU A 248 5.12 16.79 6.59
CA GLU A 248 5.51 15.44 7.03
C GLU A 248 4.34 14.76 7.77
N TYR A 249 3.62 13.87 7.10
CA TYR A 249 2.49 13.14 7.70
C TYR A 249 2.91 11.76 8.17
N LYS A 250 2.78 11.51 9.47
CA LYS A 250 3.02 10.18 10.06
C LYS A 250 1.71 9.55 10.49
N PRO A 251 1.56 8.21 10.37
CA PRO A 251 0.40 7.53 10.93
C PRO A 251 0.21 7.89 12.40
N ALA A 252 -1.05 7.97 12.84
CA ALA A 252 -1.31 8.00 14.26
C ALA A 252 -0.62 6.79 14.91
N PRO A 253 0.05 6.96 16.06
CA PRO A 253 0.55 5.81 16.80
C PRO A 253 -0.64 4.87 17.02
N ALA A 254 -0.46 3.58 16.66
CA ALA A 254 -1.48 2.59 16.94
C ALA A 254 -1.80 2.72 18.42
N SER A 255 -3.05 3.08 18.75
CA SER A 255 -3.49 3.10 20.13
C SER A 255 -3.25 1.69 20.65
N SER A 256 -2.27 1.53 21.55
CA SER A 256 -2.34 0.44 22.50
C SER A 256 -3.69 0.61 23.18
N ASN A 257 -4.66 -0.24 22.82
CA ASN A 257 -6.01 -0.24 23.36
C ASN A 257 -6.01 -0.67 24.84
N ASN A 258 -5.13 -0.10 25.67
CA ASN A 258 -4.95 -0.53 27.04
C ASN A 258 -4.40 0.54 27.99
N ASP A 259 -4.75 1.80 27.79
CA ASP A 259 -4.66 2.81 28.85
C ASP A 259 -5.63 3.96 28.53
N MET A 260 -6.85 3.88 29.07
CA MET A 260 -7.49 4.94 29.86
C MET A 260 -8.98 4.61 30.10
N PHE A 261 -9.25 3.46 30.70
CA PHE A 261 -10.36 3.31 31.63
C PHE A 261 -9.76 3.13 33.02
N SER A 262 -9.49 4.25 33.70
CA SER A 262 -9.41 4.28 35.16
C SER A 262 -10.47 5.26 35.64
N PRO A 263 -11.60 4.78 36.20
CA PRO A 263 -12.59 5.64 36.80
C PRO A 263 -12.15 5.94 38.25
N PHE A 264 -12.17 7.23 38.60
CA PHE A 264 -12.14 7.76 39.96
C PHE A 264 -10.89 7.51 40.82
N SER A 265 -10.09 8.57 40.99
CA SER A 265 -9.50 8.94 42.28
C SER A 265 -9.16 10.44 42.25
N PHE A 266 -10.12 11.28 42.62
CA PHE A 266 -9.85 12.66 43.00
C PHE A 266 -9.26 12.66 44.42
N PRO A 267 -8.07 13.24 44.68
CA PRO A 267 -7.80 13.82 45.97
C PRO A 267 -8.26 15.28 45.94
N ILE A 268 -9.27 15.56 46.77
CA ILE A 268 -9.65 16.89 47.20
C ILE A 268 -8.38 17.58 47.74
N GLN A 269 -7.89 18.62 47.06
CA GLN A 269 -6.97 19.56 47.67
C GLN A 269 -7.64 20.92 47.82
N GLN A 270 -7.58 21.39 49.06
CA GLN A 270 -8.24 22.54 49.62
C GLN A 270 -7.90 23.82 48.84
N SER A 271 -8.94 24.64 48.69
CA SER A 271 -8.90 26.03 48.30
C SER A 271 -7.96 26.84 49.21
N THR A 272 -6.96 27.48 48.61
CA THR A 272 -6.42 28.74 49.14
C THR A 272 -6.60 29.80 48.07
N GLU A 273 -7.56 30.65 48.36
CA GLU A 273 -7.93 31.90 47.70
C GLU A 273 -6.71 32.84 47.60
N LYS A 274 -6.34 33.21 46.38
CA LYS A 274 -5.62 34.47 46.11
C LYS A 274 -6.24 35.16 44.90
N ARG A 275 -7.13 36.07 45.26
CA ARG A 275 -7.68 37.20 44.50
C ARG A 275 -6.61 37.91 43.67
N ILE A 276 -6.81 37.98 42.35
CA ILE A 276 -6.23 39.03 41.50
C ILE A 276 -7.41 39.70 40.80
N GLU A 277 -7.61 40.96 41.18
CA GLU A 277 -8.62 41.87 40.68
C GLU A 277 -8.08 42.53 39.41
N GLY A 278 -8.84 42.49 38.32
CA GLY A 278 -8.43 43.03 37.02
C GLY A 278 -9.61 43.15 36.08
N SER A 279 -10.37 44.23 36.26
CA SER A 279 -11.52 44.64 35.45
C SER A 279 -11.15 44.85 33.98
N PHE A 280 -11.87 44.23 33.05
CA PHE A 280 -11.93 44.65 31.66
C PHE A 280 -13.37 44.98 31.29
N VAL A 281 -13.60 46.26 31.01
CA VAL A 281 -14.87 46.84 30.57
C VAL A 281 -14.99 46.59 29.07
N LEU A 282 -16.08 45.92 28.66
CA LEU A 282 -16.56 45.89 27.28
C LEU A 282 -17.22 47.25 26.97
N ARG A 283 -16.77 47.91 25.90
CA ARG A 283 -17.56 48.93 25.20
C ARG A 283 -17.87 48.40 23.80
N GLU A 284 -19.09 48.71 23.39
CA GLU A 284 -19.76 48.40 22.11
C GLU A 284 -18.92 48.69 20.87
#